data_AF-A0A7V2CX71-F1
#
_entry.id   AF-A0A7V2CX71-F1
#
_cell.length_a   1.000
_cell.length_b   1.000
_cell.length_c   1.000
_cell.angle_alpha   90.00
_cell.angle_beta   90.00
_cell.angle_gamma   90.00
#
_symmetry.space_group_name_H-M   'P 1'
#
loop_
_entity.id
_entity.type
_entity.pdbx_description
1 polymer ?
#
loop_
_entity_poly.entity_id
_entity_poly.type
_entity_poly.pdbx_seq_one_letter_code
_entity_poly.pdbx_strand_id
1 'polypeptide(L)'
;MNHGFLLRQGEYVRIDPPGATSTFALGTSPTGDIVGNYVAGGAGHGFLLRNGAFTDVDIPGAASTTGAGINPQGDIVGFHVTGGVIRGFLANR
;
A
#
# COMPACT_ATOMS: atom_id res chain seq x y z
N MET A 1 -13.34 6.81 -9.38
CA MET A 1 -11.91 6.69 -9.04
C MET A 1 -11.79 7.16 -7.60
N ASN A 2 -11.30 6.29 -6.71
CA ASN A 2 -11.04 6.68 -5.32
C ASN A 2 -9.55 7.00 -5.21
N HIS A 3 -9.21 8.16 -4.65
CA HIS A 3 -7.84 8.60 -4.49
C HIS A 3 -7.39 8.45 -3.04
N GLY A 4 -6.13 8.09 -2.83
CA GLY A 4 -5.48 8.24 -1.54
C GLY A 4 -5.07 9.68 -1.33
N PHE A 5 -5.12 10.18 -0.09
CA PHE A 5 -4.66 11.52 0.24
C PHE A 5 -3.78 11.49 1.49
N LEU A 6 -2.70 12.28 1.47
CA LEU A 6 -1.93 12.67 2.64
C LEU A 6 -2.23 14.13 2.96
N LEU A 7 -2.61 14.43 4.20
CA LEU A 7 -2.65 15.80 4.71
C LEU A 7 -1.30 16.13 5.34
N ARG A 8 -0.55 17.07 4.75
CA ARG A 8 0.76 17.52 5.26
C ARG A 8 0.79 19.03 5.31
N GLN A 9 1.02 19.59 6.51
CA GLN A 9 1.10 21.04 6.72
C GLN A 9 -0.14 21.81 6.22
N GLY A 10 -1.32 21.20 6.27
CA GLY A 10 -2.57 21.81 5.80
C GLY A 10 -2.85 21.61 4.31
N GLU A 11 -1.93 21.00 3.56
CA GLU A 11 -2.10 20.70 2.14
C GLU A 11 -2.42 19.22 1.91
N TYR A 12 -3.36 18.95 1.01
CA TYR A 12 -3.67 17.60 0.56
C TYR A 12 -2.80 17.21 -0.63
N VAL A 13 -2.01 16.16 -0.47
CA VAL A 13 -1.22 15.55 -1.52
C VAL A 13 -1.90 14.26 -1.96
N ARG A 14 -2.10 14.10 -3.27
CA ARG A 14 -2.66 12.86 -3.83
C ARG A 14 -1.63 11.74 -3.79
N ILE A 15 -2.10 10.55 -3.44
CA ILE A 15 -1.35 9.30 -3.48
C ILE A 15 -2.02 8.45 -4.55
N ASP A 16 -1.48 8.54 -5.77
CA ASP A 16 -2.00 7.86 -6.95
C ASP A 16 -0.86 7.05 -7.60
N PRO A 17 -0.70 5.75 -7.28
CA PRO A 17 0.19 4.87 -8.03
C PRO A 17 -0.14 4.88 -9.53
N PRO A 18 0.85 4.72 -10.42
CA PRO A 18 0.62 4.72 -11.87
C PRO A 18 -0.41 3.66 -12.29
N GLY A 19 -1.41 4.07 -13.07
CA GLY A 19 -2.46 3.16 -13.56
C GLY A 19 -3.50 2.75 -12.51
N ALA A 20 -3.45 3.30 -11.29
CA ALA A 20 -4.44 3.02 -10.26
C ALA A 20 -5.82 3.59 -10.62
N THR A 21 -6.86 2.79 -10.38
CA THR A 21 -8.27 3.18 -10.47
C THR A 21 -8.92 3.39 -9.09
N SER A 22 -8.26 2.89 -8.05
CA SER A 22 -8.58 3.11 -6.64
C SER A 22 -7.30 3.07 -5.82
N THR A 23 -7.17 3.92 -4.79
CA THR A 23 -6.05 3.87 -3.84
C THR A 23 -6.54 4.11 -2.42
N PHE A 24 -6.05 3.30 -1.50
CA PHE A 24 -6.28 3.40 -0.06
C PHE A 24 -4.92 3.46 0.64
N ALA A 25 -4.63 4.60 1.28
CA ALA A 25 -3.49 4.72 2.19
C ALA A 25 -3.95 4.31 3.60
N LEU A 26 -3.30 3.30 4.17
CA LEU A 26 -3.79 2.62 5.38
C LEU A 26 -2.85 2.75 6.57
N GLY A 27 -1.54 2.81 6.34
CA GLY A 27 -0.54 2.91 7.40
C GLY A 27 0.52 3.95 7.07
N THR A 28 1.09 4.58 8.10
CA THR A 28 2.23 5.49 7.94
C THR A 28 3.25 5.31 9.06
N SER A 29 4.53 5.54 8.76
CA SER A 29 5.61 5.53 9.75
C SER A 29 6.00 6.97 10.16
N PRO A 30 6.71 7.16 11.30
CA PRO A 30 7.28 8.45 11.68
C PRO A 30 8.26 9.06 10.66
N THR A 31 8.83 8.26 9.76
CA THR A 31 9.68 8.72 8.67
C THR A 31 8.89 9.25 7.47
N GLY A 32 7.55 9.19 7.52
CA GLY A 32 6.67 9.64 6.44
C GLY A 32 6.46 8.59 5.34
N ASP A 33 6.87 7.34 5.57
CA ASP A 33 6.51 6.25 4.66
C ASP A 33 5.03 5.95 4.77
N ILE A 34 4.41 5.54 3.67
CA ILE A 34 2.99 5.21 3.63
C ILE A 34 2.81 3.84 2.99
N VAL A 35 1.97 3.01 3.58
CA VAL A 35 1.56 1.72 3.00
C VAL A 35 0.06 1.67 2.81
N GLY A 36 -0.36 0.81 1.89
CA GLY A 36 -1.76 0.64 1.60
C GLY A 36 -1.99 -0.34 0.47
N ASN A 37 -3.10 -0.15 -0.25
CA ASN A 37 -3.38 -0.90 -1.46
C ASN A 37 -3.94 0.00 -2.57
N TYR A 38 -3.82 -0.44 -3.80
CA TYR A 38 -4.44 0.18 -4.97
C TYR A 38 -5.00 -0.89 -5.91
N VAL A 39 -5.82 -0.46 -6.88
CA VAL A 39 -6.36 -1.36 -7.92
C VAL A 39 -5.86 -0.91 -9.28
N ALA A 40 -5.17 -1.79 -10.00
CA ALA A 40 -4.71 -1.57 -11.37
C ALA A 40 -4.91 -2.85 -12.19
N GLY A 41 -5.29 -2.73 -13.47
CA GLY A 41 -5.52 -3.90 -14.33
C GLY A 41 -6.57 -4.90 -13.82
N GLY A 42 -7.43 -4.51 -12.86
CA GLY A 42 -8.41 -5.39 -12.21
C GLY A 42 -7.89 -6.18 -11.00
N ALA A 43 -6.60 -6.07 -10.64
CA ALA A 43 -6.00 -6.71 -9.47
C ALA A 43 -5.75 -5.71 -8.34
N GLY A 44 -5.73 -6.22 -7.10
CA GLY A 44 -5.40 -5.43 -5.91
C GLY A 44 -3.92 -5.53 -5.58
N HIS A 45 -3.23 -4.40 -5.54
CA HIS A 45 -1.79 -4.33 -5.31
C HIS A 45 -1.50 -3.68 -3.96
N GLY A 46 -0.55 -4.25 -3.22
CA GLY A 46 0.00 -3.60 -2.03
C GLY A 46 1.04 -2.56 -2.45
N PHE A 47 1.16 -1.44 -1.75
CA PHE A 47 2.21 -0.46 -2.05
C PHE A 47 2.93 0.05 -0.79
N LEU A 48 4.17 0.48 -1.01
CA LEU A 48 4.96 1.37 -0.18
C LEU A 48 5.22 2.66 -0.95
N LEU A 49 4.86 3.81 -0.39
CA LEU A 49 5.30 5.13 -0.84
C LEU A 49 6.41 5.61 0.10
N ARG A 50 7.62 5.74 -0.44
CA ARG A 50 8.82 6.19 0.30
C ARG A 50 9.57 7.21 -0.54
N ASN A 51 9.86 8.37 0.04
CA ASN A 51 10.56 9.46 -0.65
C ASN A 51 9.95 9.83 -2.01
N GLY A 52 8.61 9.78 -2.12
CA GLY A 52 7.88 10.08 -3.36
C GLY A 52 7.86 8.95 -4.40
N ALA A 53 8.53 7.82 -4.14
CA ALA A 53 8.54 6.66 -5.03
C ALA A 53 7.59 5.56 -4.52
N PHE A 54 6.79 5.00 -5.42
CA PHE A 54 5.99 3.82 -5.15
C PHE A 54 6.81 2.54 -5.38
N THR A 55 6.61 1.56 -4.52
CA THR A 55 7.13 0.20 -4.66
C THR A 55 5.99 -0.77 -4.37
N ASP A 56 5.78 -1.75 -5.25
CA ASP A 56 4.78 -2.79 -5.02
C ASP A 56 5.22 -3.73 -3.91
N VAL A 57 4.26 -4.12 -3.08
CA VAL A 57 4.45 -5.06 -1.96
C VAL A 57 3.59 -6.29 -2.23
N ASP A 58 3.63 -6.80 -3.45
CA ASP A 58 2.77 -7.89 -3.89
C ASP A 58 3.29 -9.26 -3.47
N ILE A 59 2.37 -10.10 -2.98
CA ILE A 59 2.66 -11.52 -2.72
C ILE A 59 2.47 -12.30 -4.03
N PRO A 60 3.48 -13.06 -4.50
CA PRO A 60 3.35 -13.85 -5.71
C PRO A 60 2.16 -14.82 -5.67
N GLY A 61 1.33 -14.77 -6.71
CA GLY A 61 0.12 -15.59 -6.83
C GLY A 61 -1.08 -15.13 -5.99
N ALA A 62 -0.97 -14.02 -5.27
CA ALA A 62 -2.13 -13.40 -4.61
C ALA A 62 -3.01 -12.65 -5.62
N ALA A 63 -4.33 -12.77 -5.46
CA ALA A 63 -5.32 -11.98 -6.19
C ALA A 63 -5.41 -10.55 -5.67
N SER A 64 -5.08 -10.34 -4.39
CA SER A 64 -4.93 -9.02 -3.82
C SER A 64 -3.90 -9.01 -2.68
N THR A 65 -3.17 -7.90 -2.55
CA THR A 65 -2.29 -7.63 -1.41
C THR A 65 -2.62 -6.29 -0.77
N THR A 66 -2.57 -6.22 0.55
CA THR A 66 -2.82 -5.00 1.34
C THR A 66 -1.75 -4.84 2.41
N GLY A 67 -0.96 -3.76 2.32
CA GLY A 67 -0.11 -3.30 3.42
C GLY A 67 -0.95 -2.52 4.43
N ALA A 68 -1.12 -3.05 5.64
CA ALA A 68 -1.99 -2.49 6.67
C ALA A 68 -1.23 -1.64 7.70
N GLY A 69 0.07 -1.87 7.89
CA GLY A 69 0.89 -1.13 8.83
C GLY A 69 2.36 -1.17 8.46
N ILE A 70 3.10 -0.16 8.90
CA ILE A 70 4.55 -0.03 8.68
C ILE A 70 5.22 0.57 9.91
N ASN A 71 6.41 0.05 10.27
CA ASN A 71 7.23 0.59 11.36
C ASN A 71 8.38 1.50 10.84
N PRO A 72 9.11 2.23 11.70
CA PRO A 72 10.25 3.07 11.27
C PRO A 72 11.39 2.31 10.56
N GLN A 73 11.53 1.01 10.82
CA GLN A 73 12.53 0.14 10.19
C GLN A 73 12.13 -0.24 8.75
N GLY A 74 10.86 -0.03 8.40
CA GLY A 74 10.29 -0.36 7.11
C GLY A 74 9.67 -1.75 7.04
N ASP A 75 9.46 -2.42 8.17
CA ASP A 75 8.73 -3.68 8.20
C ASP A 75 7.25 -3.41 7.98
N ILE A 76 6.66 -4.14 7.04
CA ILE A 76 5.26 -3.99 6.62
C ILE A 76 4.49 -5.22 7.07
N VAL A 77 3.40 -4.99 7.79
CA VAL A 77 2.41 -6.03 8.10
C VAL A 77 1.16 -5.82 7.28
N GLY A 78 0.49 -6.91 6.94
CA GLY A 78 -0.69 -6.84 6.10
C GLY A 78 -1.35 -8.18 5.89
N PHE A 79 -2.18 -8.25 4.87
CA PHE A 79 -2.83 -9.48 4.44
C PHE A 79 -2.91 -9.55 2.92
N HIS A 80 -3.05 -10.77 2.41
CA HIS A 80 -3.22 -11.04 0.99
C HIS A 80 -4.27 -12.14 0.80
N VAL A 81 -4.81 -12.24 -0.42
CA VAL A 81 -5.79 -13.26 -0.80
C VAL A 81 -5.19 -14.20 -1.83
N THR A 82 -4.94 -15.46 -1.45
CA THR A 82 -4.45 -16.50 -2.38
C THR A 82 -5.41 -17.68 -2.36
N GLY A 83 -5.93 -18.03 -3.54
CA GLY A 83 -6.94 -19.09 -3.69
C GLY A 83 -8.22 -18.80 -2.90
N GLY A 84 -8.62 -17.53 -2.80
CA GLY A 84 -9.81 -17.09 -2.03
C GLY A 84 -9.62 -17.07 -0.51
N VAL A 85 -8.43 -17.40 0.01
CA VAL A 85 -8.14 -17.42 1.44
C VAL A 85 -7.31 -16.20 1.83
N ILE A 86 -7.77 -15.46 2.85
CA ILE A 86 -7.05 -14.34 3.46
C ILE A 86 -5.94 -14.89 4.35
N ARG A 87 -4.71 -14.40 4.18
CA ARG A 87 -3.56 -14.74 5.02
C ARG A 87 -2.81 -13.48 5.41
N GLY A 88 -2.36 -13.42 6.66
CA GLY A 88 -1.46 -12.36 7.12
C GLY A 88 -0.06 -12.52 6.54
N PHE A 89 0.69 -11.42 6.47
CA PHE A 89 2.11 -11.45 6.14
C PHE A 89 2.90 -10.40 6.94
N LEU A 90 4.20 -10.66 7.04
CA LEU A 90 5.24 -9.69 7.40
C LEU A 90 6.21 -9.62 6.22
N ALA A 91 6.40 -8.43 5.66
CA ALA A 91 7.41 -8.15 4.65
C ALA A 91 8.49 -7.28 5.28
N ASN A 92 9.70 -7.81 5.36
CA ASN A 92 10.89 -7.10 5.79
C ASN A 92 11.73 -6.73 4.56
N ARG A 93 12.72 -5.87 4.79
CA ARG A 93 13.76 -5.56 3.81
C ARG A 93 14.72 -6.73 3.58
#